data_AF-A0A1M5ZV79-F1
#
_entry.id   AF-A0A1M5ZV79-F1
#
_cell.length_a   1.000
_cell.length_b   1.000
_cell.length_c   1.000
_cell.angle_alpha   90.00
_cell.angle_beta   90.00
_cell.angle_gamma   90.00
#
_symmetry.space_group_name_H-M   'P 1'
#
loop_
_entity.id
_entity.type
_entity.pdbx_description
1 polymer ?
#
loop_
_entity_poly.entity_id
_entity_poly.type
_entity_poly.pdbx_seq_one_letter_code
_entity_poly.pdbx_strand_id
1 'polypeptide(L)'
;MEIIKKDGRIEIFNKKKLSTSIENSARDNETYLNESDLNFLVGYIENMVKNLRKDNSNTSSYEIKGLVSEALIDNGFKDILNKYLGLNN
;
A
#
# COMPACT_ATOMS: atom_id res chain seq x y z
N MET A 1 -7.27 11.75 4.72
CA MET A 1 -6.53 12.11 3.49
C MET A 1 -7.34 11.63 2.29
N GLU A 2 -7.38 12.41 1.24
CA GLU A 2 -8.04 12.04 -0.01
C GLU A 2 -7.01 11.49 -1.01
N ILE A 3 -7.44 10.51 -1.80
CA ILE A 3 -6.67 9.89 -2.86
C ILE A 3 -7.29 10.27 -4.20
N ILE A 4 -6.48 10.85 -5.08
CA ILE A 4 -6.80 11.05 -6.49
C ILE A 4 -6.56 9.74 -7.24
N LYS A 5 -7.62 9.18 -7.81
CA LYS A 5 -7.59 7.97 -8.63
C LYS A 5 -6.99 8.25 -10.01
N LYS A 6 -6.63 7.19 -10.74
CA LYS A 6 -6.08 7.31 -12.09
C LYS A 6 -7.01 8.02 -13.08
N ASP A 7 -8.33 7.87 -12.86
CA ASP A 7 -9.39 8.50 -13.63
C ASP A 7 -9.78 9.90 -13.12
N GLY A 8 -9.01 10.45 -12.16
CA GLY A 8 -9.26 11.77 -11.58
C GLY A 8 -10.31 11.82 -10.47
N ARG A 9 -11.01 10.71 -10.18
CA ARG A 9 -11.94 10.66 -9.04
C ARG A 9 -11.21 10.86 -7.71
N ILE A 10 -11.91 11.42 -6.73
CA ILE A 10 -11.42 11.57 -5.36
C ILE A 10 -12.08 10.52 -4.47
N GLU A 11 -11.28 9.79 -3.70
CA GLU A 11 -11.72 8.77 -2.73
C GLU A 11 -11.05 9.03 -1.38
N ILE A 12 -11.75 8.77 -0.27
CA ILE A 12 -11.11 8.79 1.06
C ILE A 12 -10.16 7.60 1.18
N PHE A 13 -8.95 7.82 1.68
CA PHE A 13 -8.01 6.74 1.96
C PHE A 13 -8.63 5.71 2.91
N ASN A 14 -8.66 4.46 2.45
CA ASN A 14 -9.32 3.36 3.14
C ASN A 14 -8.30 2.28 3.51
N LYS A 15 -7.99 2.20 4.81
CA LYS A 15 -7.06 1.22 5.39
C LYS A 15 -7.45 -0.23 5.09
N LYS A 16 -8.74 -0.56 5.15
CA LYS A 16 -9.23 -1.92 4.88
C LYS A 16 -8.98 -2.31 3.43
N LYS A 17 -9.25 -1.39 2.49
CA LYS A 17 -9.00 -1.61 1.06
C LYS A 17 -7.52 -1.82 0.77
N LEU A 18 -6.65 -1.06 1.43
CA LEU A 18 -5.20 -1.24 1.34
C LEU A 18 -4.77 -2.60 1.91
N SER A 19 -5.24 -2.94 3.11
CA SER A 19 -4.99 -4.23 3.77
C SER A 19 -5.35 -5.41 2.85
N THR A 20 -6.58 -5.43 2.33
CA THR A 20 -7.04 -6.47 1.40
C THR A 20 -6.20 -6.54 0.13
N SER A 21 -5.74 -5.42 -0.40
CA SER A 21 -4.88 -5.41 -1.59
C SER A 21 -3.52 -6.05 -1.32
N ILE A 22 -2.92 -5.79 -0.16
CA ILE A 22 -1.62 -6.38 0.24
C ILE A 22 -1.79 -7.87 0.53
N GLU A 23 -2.84 -8.23 1.27
CA GLU A 23 -3.16 -9.62 1.61
C GLU A 23 -3.37 -10.47 0.36
N ASN A 24 -4.11 -9.97 -0.63
CA ASN A 24 -4.31 -10.69 -1.89
C ASN A 24 -2.98 -10.92 -2.62
N SER A 25 -2.10 -9.91 -2.69
CA SER A 25 -0.78 -10.08 -3.31
C SER A 25 0.13 -11.05 -2.55
N ALA A 26 0.01 -11.11 -1.23
CA ALA A 26 0.73 -12.10 -0.42
C ALA A 26 0.24 -13.52 -0.74
N ARG A 27 -1.08 -13.72 -0.76
CA ARG A 27 -1.71 -15.01 -1.11
C ARG A 27 -1.34 -15.47 -2.52
N ASP A 28 -1.32 -14.56 -3.49
CA ASP A 28 -0.89 -14.84 -4.87
C ASP A 28 0.61 -15.20 -4.97
N ASN A 29 1.38 -14.93 -3.92
CA ASN A 29 2.79 -15.31 -3.76
C ASN A 29 2.99 -16.50 -2.81
N GLU A 30 1.92 -17.24 -2.47
CA GLU A 30 1.94 -18.32 -1.47
C GLU A 30 2.54 -17.90 -0.11
N THR A 31 2.54 -16.60 0.17
CA THR A 31 3.06 -15.99 1.40
C THR A 31 1.89 -15.63 2.29
N TYR A 32 1.99 -16.00 3.57
CA TYR A 32 0.97 -15.63 4.55
C TYR A 32 1.42 -14.42 5.36
N LEU A 33 0.63 -13.35 5.32
CA LEU A 33 0.70 -12.25 6.27
C LEU A 33 -0.41 -12.44 7.29
N ASN A 34 -0.06 -12.44 8.57
CA ASN A 34 -1.07 -12.50 9.62
C ASN A 34 -1.71 -11.11 9.83
N GLU A 35 -2.73 -11.04 10.69
CA GLU A 35 -3.42 -9.80 10.98
C GLU A 35 -2.50 -8.71 11.56
N SER A 36 -1.53 -9.08 12.40
CA SER A 36 -0.55 -8.14 12.97
C SER A 36 0.37 -7.56 11.90
N ASP A 37 0.85 -8.39 10.96
CA ASP A 37 1.69 -7.94 9.84
C ASP A 37 0.93 -6.94 8.96
N LEU A 38 -0.33 -7.25 8.63
CA LEU A 38 -1.19 -6.38 7.81
C LEU A 38 -1.47 -5.05 8.52
N ASN A 39 -1.81 -5.09 9.81
CA ASN A 39 -2.06 -3.90 10.61
C ASN A 39 -0.82 -3.02 10.72
N PHE A 40 0.35 -3.64 10.92
CA PHE A 40 1.63 -2.95 10.96
C PHE A 40 1.94 -2.27 9.61
N LEU A 41 1.88 -2.99 8.49
CA LEU A 41 2.16 -2.45 7.16
C LEU A 41 1.22 -1.30 6.80
N VAL A 42 -0.08 -1.46 7.05
CA VAL A 42 -1.08 -0.41 6.75
C VAL A 42 -0.83 0.84 7.60
N GLY A 43 -0.50 0.68 8.89
CA GLY A 43 -0.14 1.79 9.76
C GLY A 43 1.16 2.49 9.34
N TYR A 44 2.16 1.71 8.93
CA TYR A 44 3.43 2.21 8.41
C TYR A 44 3.20 3.07 7.16
N ILE A 45 2.48 2.54 6.17
CA ILE A 45 2.16 3.25 4.92
C ILE A 45 1.33 4.51 5.20
N GLU A 46 0.34 4.44 6.09
CA GLU A 46 -0.44 5.62 6.46
C GLU A 46 0.45 6.73 7.05
N ASN A 47 1.42 6.37 7.90
CA ASN A 47 2.37 7.33 8.45
C ASN A 47 3.29 7.90 7.36
N MET A 48 3.74 7.08 6.39
CA MET A 48 4.51 7.58 5.25
C MET A 48 3.71 8.59 4.44
N VAL A 49 2.42 8.34 4.17
CA VAL A 49 1.58 9.30 3.44
C VAL A 49 1.41 10.60 4.23
N LYS A 50 1.15 10.52 5.55
CA LYS A 50 1.05 11.71 6.41
C LYS A 50 2.34 12.53 6.42
N ASN A 51 3.49 11.85 6.41
CA ASN A 51 4.80 12.50 6.36
C ASN A 51 5.11 13.13 4.98
N LEU A 52 4.63 12.52 3.90
CA LEU A 52 4.73 13.07 2.54
C LEU A 52 3.79 14.27 2.35
N ARG A 53 2.62 14.26 3.00
CA ARG A 53 1.54 15.25 2.88
C ARG A 53 1.34 16.05 4.17
N LYS A 54 2.44 16.57 4.71
CA LYS A 54 2.43 17.45 5.90
C LYS A 54 1.58 18.70 5.72
N ASP A 55 1.39 19.13 4.47
CA ASP A 55 0.54 20.26 4.08
C ASP A 55 -0.95 19.91 3.97
N ASN A 56 -1.34 18.67 4.29
CA ASN A 56 -2.69 18.12 4.11
C ASN A 56 -3.16 18.08 2.65
N SER A 57 -2.26 18.18 1.67
CA SER A 57 -2.63 18.05 0.26
C SER A 57 -2.99 16.59 -0.10
N ASN A 58 -3.70 16.43 -1.21
CA ASN A 58 -4.16 15.12 -1.66
C ASN A 58 -2.99 14.25 -2.14
N THR A 59 -3.11 12.94 -1.95
CA THR A 59 -2.17 11.96 -2.52
C THR A 59 -2.78 11.32 -3.76
N SER A 60 -1.95 10.78 -4.66
CA SER A 60 -2.41 10.05 -5.83
C SER A 60 -2.36 8.54 -5.60
N SER A 61 -3.17 7.79 -6.35
CA SER A 61 -3.10 6.32 -6.34
C SER A 61 -1.73 5.78 -6.78
N TYR A 62 -0.97 6.55 -7.56
CA TYR A 62 0.39 6.20 -7.96
C TYR A 62 1.38 6.34 -6.80
N GLU A 63 1.28 7.42 -6.03
CA GLU A 63 2.10 7.61 -4.82
C GLU A 63 1.80 6.54 -3.78
N ILE A 64 0.52 6.22 -3.54
CA ILE A 64 0.17 5.10 -2.66
C ILE A 64 0.84 3.80 -3.13
N LYS A 65 0.82 3.50 -4.44
CA LYS A 65 1.47 2.30 -4.99
C LYS A 65 3.00 2.33 -4.75
N GLY A 66 3.64 3.50 -4.89
CA GLY A 66 5.06 3.69 -4.59
C GLY A 66 5.38 3.47 -3.11
N LEU A 67 4.60 4.06 -2.21
CA LEU A 67 4.79 3.93 -0.76
C LEU A 67 4.54 2.49 -0.27
N VAL A 68 3.59 1.77 -0.86
CA VAL A 68 3.43 0.33 -0.60
C VAL A 68 4.68 -0.44 -1.03
N SER A 69 5.28 -0.05 -2.16
CA SER A 69 6.48 -0.73 -2.66
C SER A 69 7.67 -0.53 -1.72
N GLU A 70 7.89 0.71 -1.28
CA GLU A 70 8.90 1.06 -0.29
C GLU A 70 8.64 0.33 1.04
N ALA A 71 7.41 0.34 1.56
CA ALA A 71 7.06 -0.37 2.78
C ALA A 71 7.32 -1.89 2.71
N LEU A 72 6.99 -2.54 1.59
CA LEU A 72 7.27 -3.97 1.44
C LEU A 72 8.78 -4.24 1.36
N ILE A 73 9.57 -3.38 0.72
CA ILE A 73 11.03 -3.52 0.65
C ILE A 73 11.65 -3.32 2.03
N ASP A 74 11.33 -2.22 2.71
CA ASP A 74 11.88 -1.85 4.02
C ASP A 74 11.66 -2.93 5.08
N ASN A 75 10.54 -3.66 4.97
CA ASN A 75 10.14 -4.68 5.93
C ASN A 75 10.44 -6.11 5.46
N GLY A 76 11.23 -6.29 4.39
CA GLY A 76 11.70 -7.61 3.95
C GLY A 76 10.70 -8.44 3.14
N PHE A 77 9.58 -7.86 2.72
CA PHE A 77 8.51 -8.51 1.95
C PHE A 77 8.66 -8.33 0.43
N LYS A 78 9.89 -8.37 -0.08
CA LYS A 78 10.20 -8.13 -1.50
C LYS A 78 9.51 -9.12 -2.44
N ASP A 79 9.26 -10.35 -2.00
CA ASP A 79 8.61 -11.36 -2.85
C ASP A 79 7.13 -11.03 -3.10
N ILE A 80 6.46 -10.46 -2.10
CA ILE A 80 5.07 -9.95 -2.20
C ILE A 80 5.00 -8.76 -3.18
N LEU A 81 6.06 -7.93 -3.22
CA LEU A 81 6.10 -6.74 -4.06
C LEU A 81 5.91 -7.08 -5.55
N ASN A 82 6.56 -8.13 -6.05
CA ASN A 82 6.49 -8.49 -7.47
C ASN A 82 5.04 -8.76 -7.89
N LYS A 83 4.31 -9.55 -7.09
CA LYS A 83 2.87 -9.80 -7.30
C LYS A 83 2.05 -8.52 -7.17
N TYR A 84 2.31 -7.70 -6.16
CA TYR A 84 1.61 -6.42 -5.97
C TYR A 84 1.77 -5.46 -7.15
N LEU A 85 2.96 -5.42 -7.76
CA LEU A 85 3.22 -4.59 -8.92
C LEU A 85 2.63 -5.15 -10.21
N GLY A 86 2.25 -6.44 -10.24
CA GLY A 86 1.87 -7.17 -11.44
C GLY A 86 3.06 -7.51 -12.33
N LEU A 87 4.26 -7.63 -11.74
CA LEU A 87 5.47 -8.05 -12.44
C LEU A 87 5.53 -9.58 -12.39
N ASN A 88 5.32 -10.22 -13.53
CA ASN A 88 5.48 -11.66 -13.69
C ASN A 88 6.95 -11.97 -14.05
N ASN A 89 7.57 -12.91 -13.33
CA ASN A 89 8.67 -13.72 -13.85
C ASN A 89 8.08 -15.08 -14.27
#